data_AF-A0A1I7UT56-F1
#
_entry.id   AF-A0A1I7UT56-F1
#
_cell.length_a   1.000
_cell.length_b   1.000
_cell.length_c   1.000
_cell.angle_alpha   90.00
_cell.angle_beta   90.00
_cell.angle_gamma   90.00
#
_symmetry.space_group_name_H-M   'P 1'
#
loop_
_entity.id
_entity.type
_entity.pdbx_description
1 polymer ?
#
loop_
_entity_poly.entity_id
_entity_poly.type
_entity_poly.pdbx_seq_one_letter_code
_entity_poly.pdbx_strand_id
1 'polypeptide(L)'
;MFRIKEVSFDIGEYSYSSEHIVEYCTSKNLKIGSVKWRDIWGNEEIIRRVLMALKGATRLNFIGNQSSTIRFDHFHLFQMDDLEIEYASWITVENIVALRNCKRVRLGKVSFKGSSINKILRELMENPGELQELRMTCKDVIIVKRAVKDLNIVRLIKGNATRYRKYWFTGQNGIGFSATKENMKTVVITRET
;
A
#
# COMPACT_ATOMS: atom_id res chain seq x y z
N MET A 1 32.25 20.01 -10.12
CA MET A 1 30.99 20.28 -9.39
C MET A 1 30.25 18.96 -9.24
N PHE A 2 29.94 18.52 -8.02
CA PHE A 2 29.19 17.29 -7.79
C PHE A 2 27.70 17.62 -7.62
N ARG A 3 26.81 16.89 -8.31
CA ARG A 3 25.35 17.02 -8.19
C ARG A 3 24.79 15.72 -7.62
N ILE A 4 24.16 15.81 -6.46
CA ILE A 4 23.45 14.68 -5.85
C ILE A 4 22.22 14.38 -6.72
N LYS A 5 22.14 13.16 -7.25
CA LYS A 5 21.02 12.71 -8.09
C LYS A 5 19.84 12.20 -7.28
N GLU A 6 20.12 11.49 -6.19
CA GLU A 6 19.12 10.79 -5.39
C GLU A 6 19.68 10.58 -3.97
N VAL A 7 18.81 10.62 -2.97
CA VAL A 7 19.14 10.33 -1.57
C VAL A 7 18.29 9.17 -1.04
N SER A 8 18.86 8.37 -0.15
CA SER A 8 18.18 7.25 0.50
C SER A 8 18.40 7.29 2.01
N PHE A 9 17.40 6.85 2.76
CA PHE A 9 17.41 6.91 4.22
C PHE A 9 17.10 5.53 4.82
N ASP A 10 17.87 5.13 5.85
CA ASP A 10 17.50 4.09 6.81
C ASP A 10 17.34 4.79 8.16
N ILE A 11 16.09 5.08 8.51
CA ILE A 11 15.71 5.80 9.74
C ILE A 11 15.47 4.75 10.80
N GLY A 12 16.37 4.68 11.78
CA GLY A 12 16.25 3.81 12.95
C GLY A 12 15.39 4.41 14.05
N GLU A 13 15.35 3.70 15.19
CA GLU A 13 14.65 4.11 16.40
C GLU A 13 15.17 5.47 16.94
N TYR A 14 14.25 6.34 17.39
CA TYR A 14 14.53 7.60 18.12
C TYR A 14 15.27 8.73 17.37
N SER A 15 15.17 8.81 16.04
CA SER A 15 15.81 9.90 15.31
C SER A 15 14.90 11.12 15.17
N TYR A 16 14.78 11.94 16.22
CA TYR A 16 14.19 13.31 16.15
C TYR A 16 14.97 14.26 15.22
N SER A 17 16.13 13.83 14.71
CA SER A 17 16.87 14.57 13.69
C SER A 17 16.52 14.12 12.27
N SER A 18 15.93 12.93 12.11
CA SER A 18 15.65 12.37 10.78
C SER A 18 14.56 13.15 10.05
N GLU A 19 13.55 13.65 10.77
CA GLU A 19 12.50 14.48 10.18
C GLU A 19 13.08 15.73 9.55
N HIS A 20 13.97 16.42 10.25
CA HIS A 20 14.58 17.65 9.78
C HIS A 20 15.46 17.40 8.56
N ILE A 21 16.16 16.27 8.51
CA ILE A 21 16.99 15.90 7.35
C ILE A 21 16.10 15.59 6.13
N VAL A 22 15.04 14.79 6.30
CA VAL A 22 14.13 14.43 5.21
C VAL A 22 13.40 15.67 4.67
N GLU A 23 12.92 16.53 5.57
CA GLU A 23 12.31 17.81 5.22
C GLU A 23 13.29 18.73 4.51
N TYR A 24 14.53 18.82 5.00
CA TYR A 24 15.57 19.61 4.36
C TYR A 24 15.86 19.12 2.94
N CYS A 25 16.03 17.81 2.75
CA CYS A 25 16.24 17.23 1.41
C CYS A 25 15.07 17.54 0.47
N THR A 26 13.84 17.46 0.98
CA THR A 26 12.64 17.82 0.22
C THR A 26 12.63 19.31 -0.14
N SER A 27 12.98 20.20 0.80
CA SER A 27 13.05 21.65 0.56
C SER A 27 14.11 22.06 -0.48
N LYS A 28 15.14 21.21 -0.65
CA LYS A 28 16.18 21.36 -1.68
C LYS A 28 15.84 20.66 -3.00
N ASN A 29 14.59 20.17 -3.16
CA ASN A 29 14.14 19.42 -4.33
C ASN A 29 15.04 18.21 -4.66
N LEU A 30 15.64 17.60 -3.63
CA LEU A 30 16.40 16.37 -3.82
C LEU A 30 15.43 15.22 -4.04
N LYS A 31 15.72 14.39 -5.05
CA LYS A 31 14.96 13.18 -5.31
C LYS A 31 15.20 12.19 -4.17
N ILE A 32 14.13 11.80 -3.48
CA ILE A 32 14.19 10.74 -2.47
C ILE A 32 13.99 9.39 -3.19
N GLY A 33 15.01 8.55 -3.16
CA GLY A 33 15.01 7.24 -3.77
C GLY A 33 14.25 6.25 -2.90
N SER A 34 14.91 5.77 -1.85
CA SER A 34 14.33 4.77 -0.94
C SER A 34 14.39 5.22 0.51
N VAL A 35 13.31 5.02 1.24
CA VAL A 35 13.26 5.21 2.69
C VAL A 35 12.83 3.94 3.37
N LYS A 36 13.66 3.47 4.29
CA LYS A 36 13.30 2.45 5.26
C LYS A 36 13.15 3.16 6.60
N TRP A 37 11.95 3.14 7.17
CA TRP A 37 11.68 3.77 8.44
C TRP A 37 11.23 2.71 9.43
N ARG A 38 12.08 2.46 10.42
CA ARG A 38 11.85 1.49 11.49
C ARG A 38 11.27 2.22 12.69
N ASP A 39 10.30 1.60 13.33
CA ASP A 39 9.75 1.98 14.63
C ASP A 39 9.32 3.44 14.64
N ILE A 40 8.12 3.65 14.11
CA ILE A 40 7.51 4.98 13.97
C ILE A 40 7.04 5.40 15.36
N TRP A 41 7.94 6.06 16.08
CA TRP A 41 7.69 6.74 17.34
C TRP A 41 7.69 8.24 17.10
N GLY A 42 6.78 8.95 17.73
CA GLY A 42 6.64 10.39 17.58
C GLY A 42 5.19 10.83 17.77
N ASN A 43 4.98 12.13 17.87
CA ASN A 43 3.62 12.64 17.82
C ASN A 43 3.07 12.52 16.38
N GLU A 44 1.74 12.54 16.26
CA GLU A 44 1.05 12.43 14.98
C GLU A 44 1.47 13.52 13.98
N GLU A 45 1.79 14.71 14.47
CA GLU A 45 2.19 15.84 13.63
C GLU A 45 3.53 15.62 12.93
N ILE A 46 4.54 15.12 13.64
CA ILE A 46 5.87 14.79 13.10
C ILE A 46 5.71 13.69 12.05
N ILE A 47 4.96 12.64 12.38
CA ILE A 47 4.71 11.53 11.46
C ILE A 47 4.04 12.05 10.18
N ARG A 48 3.02 12.91 10.31
CA ARG A 48 2.32 13.53 9.17
C ARG A 48 3.27 14.37 8.32
N ARG A 49 4.14 15.18 8.94
CA ARG A 49 5.12 16.02 8.23
C ARG A 49 6.13 15.18 7.44
N VAL A 50 6.67 14.13 8.05
CA VAL A 50 7.60 13.24 7.35
C VAL A 50 6.89 12.49 6.22
N LEU A 51 5.68 11.97 6.44
CA LEU A 51 4.87 11.35 5.36
C LEU A 51 4.65 12.32 4.19
N MET A 52 4.37 13.59 4.48
CA MET A 52 4.23 14.63 3.45
C MET A 52 5.53 14.92 2.70
N ALA A 53 6.67 14.89 3.37
CA ALA A 53 7.98 15.03 2.75
C ALA A 53 8.33 13.82 1.87
N LEU A 54 7.88 12.63 2.25
CA LEU A 54 8.15 11.38 1.55
C LEU A 54 7.20 11.06 0.39
N LYS A 55 6.15 11.85 0.14
CA LYS A 55 5.11 11.56 -0.87
C LYS A 55 5.64 11.26 -2.29
N GLY A 56 6.79 11.82 -2.66
CA GLY A 56 7.44 11.62 -3.95
C GLY A 56 8.60 10.62 -3.95
N ALA A 57 8.79 9.86 -2.87
CA ALA A 57 9.83 8.85 -2.81
C ALA A 57 9.58 7.74 -3.84
N THR A 58 10.65 7.13 -4.38
CA THR A 58 10.47 5.98 -5.29
C THR A 58 10.02 4.74 -4.51
N ARG A 59 10.59 4.52 -3.32
CA ARG A 59 10.30 3.37 -2.46
C ARG A 59 10.19 3.79 -1.00
N LEU A 60 9.16 3.30 -0.32
CA LEU A 60 8.93 3.59 1.10
C LEU A 60 8.54 2.32 1.84
N ASN A 61 9.29 1.99 2.89
CA ASN A 61 9.03 0.84 3.74
C ASN A 61 8.93 1.26 5.20
N PHE A 62 7.72 1.12 5.76
CA PHE A 62 7.41 1.32 7.16
C PHE A 62 7.40 -0.01 7.90
N ILE A 63 8.39 -0.17 8.76
CA ILE A 63 8.60 -1.35 9.59
C ILE A 63 8.40 -0.91 11.04
N GLY A 64 7.72 -1.71 11.85
CA GLY A 64 7.60 -1.45 13.29
C GLY A 64 6.18 -1.19 13.79
N ASN A 65 6.05 -1.33 15.11
CA ASN A 65 4.76 -1.46 15.76
C ASN A 65 4.20 -0.08 16.11
N GLN A 66 3.23 0.40 15.33
CA GLN A 66 2.56 1.66 15.65
C GLN A 66 1.55 1.44 16.79
N SER A 67 1.80 2.10 17.92
CA SER A 67 0.88 2.13 19.06
C SER A 67 -0.28 3.11 18.87
N SER A 68 -0.12 4.10 17.98
CA SER A 68 -1.09 5.17 17.74
C SER A 68 -1.82 5.01 16.40
N THR A 69 -3.09 5.44 16.38
CA THR A 69 -3.86 5.58 15.15
C THR A 69 -3.43 6.86 14.45
N ILE A 70 -2.57 6.76 13.44
CA ILE A 70 -2.21 7.92 12.61
C ILE A 70 -3.42 8.28 11.74
N ARG A 71 -3.90 9.51 11.83
CA ARG A 71 -4.86 10.04 10.85
C ARG A 71 -4.07 10.72 9.73
N PHE A 72 -3.94 10.02 8.62
CA PHE A 72 -3.28 10.54 7.42
C PHE A 72 -4.18 10.39 6.21
N ASP A 73 -4.80 11.49 5.79
CA ASP A 73 -5.78 11.50 4.69
C ASP A 73 -5.17 11.94 3.35
N HIS A 74 -3.84 12.07 3.30
CA HIS A 74 -3.10 12.57 2.13
C HIS A 74 -2.42 11.46 1.31
N PHE A 75 -2.86 10.20 1.45
CA PHE A 75 -2.34 9.07 0.66
C PHE A 75 -2.47 9.26 -0.85
N HIS A 76 -3.43 10.06 -1.30
CA HIS A 76 -3.60 10.42 -2.72
C HIS A 76 -2.40 11.17 -3.31
N LEU A 77 -1.53 11.75 -2.46
CA LEU A 77 -0.32 12.42 -2.90
C LEU A 77 0.84 11.46 -3.17
N PHE A 78 0.72 10.18 -2.78
CA PHE A 78 1.81 9.22 -2.92
C PHE A 78 1.90 8.74 -4.37
N GLN A 79 3.09 8.85 -4.95
CA GLN A 79 3.38 8.46 -6.34
C GLN A 79 4.61 7.56 -6.38
N MET A 80 4.56 6.46 -5.64
CA MET A 80 5.70 5.58 -5.40
C MET A 80 5.64 4.34 -6.29
N ASP A 81 6.81 3.80 -6.65
CA ASP A 81 6.87 2.49 -7.30
C ASP A 81 6.57 1.37 -6.30
N ASP A 82 7.06 1.49 -5.07
CA ASP A 82 6.82 0.54 -3.98
C ASP A 82 6.48 1.24 -2.66
N LEU A 83 5.33 0.90 -2.09
CA LEU A 83 4.96 1.25 -0.72
C LEU A 83 4.74 -0.03 0.10
N GLU A 84 5.41 -0.12 1.24
CA GLU A 84 5.22 -1.19 2.22
C GLU A 84 4.91 -0.60 3.59
N ILE A 85 3.82 -1.05 4.20
CA ILE A 85 3.42 -0.72 5.58
C ILE A 85 3.17 -2.03 6.31
N GLU A 86 4.07 -2.45 7.19
CA GLU A 86 3.98 -3.74 7.89
C GLU A 86 2.81 -3.78 8.89
N TYR A 87 2.51 -2.67 9.55
CA TYR A 87 1.45 -2.55 10.55
C TYR A 87 0.36 -1.56 10.10
N ALA A 88 -0.42 -1.97 9.11
CA ALA A 88 -1.47 -1.15 8.49
C ALA A 88 -2.86 -1.36 9.12
N SER A 89 -2.95 -1.69 10.41
CA SER A 89 -4.25 -1.97 11.05
C SER A 89 -5.17 -0.75 11.18
N TRP A 90 -4.62 0.45 11.05
CA TRP A 90 -5.29 1.75 11.09
C TRP A 90 -5.71 2.25 9.70
N ILE A 91 -5.26 1.60 8.62
CA ILE A 91 -5.61 1.98 7.25
C ILE A 91 -7.07 1.63 6.98
N THR A 92 -7.82 2.59 6.43
CA THR A 92 -9.21 2.44 5.99
C THR A 92 -9.27 1.95 4.54
N VAL A 93 -10.48 1.62 4.07
CA VAL A 93 -10.70 1.28 2.65
C VAL A 93 -10.40 2.49 1.77
N GLU A 94 -10.83 3.68 2.21
CA GLU A 94 -10.66 4.95 1.52
C GLU A 94 -9.17 5.29 1.37
N ASN A 95 -8.36 5.04 2.41
CA ASN A 95 -6.91 5.21 2.35
C ASN A 95 -6.26 4.30 1.30
N ILE A 96 -6.75 3.05 1.14
CA ILE A 96 -6.25 2.14 0.10
C ILE A 96 -6.61 2.62 -1.29
N VAL A 97 -7.84 3.09 -1.49
CA VAL A 97 -8.25 3.63 -2.79
C VAL A 97 -7.43 4.87 -3.14
N ALA A 98 -7.10 5.70 -2.14
CA ALA A 98 -6.22 6.85 -2.32
C ALA A 98 -4.78 6.46 -2.73
N LEU A 99 -4.31 5.26 -2.38
CA LEU A 99 -3.00 4.72 -2.79
C LEU A 99 -2.94 4.26 -4.25
N ARG A 100 -4.00 4.45 -5.05
CA ARG A 100 -4.04 4.05 -6.46
C ARG A 100 -3.00 4.74 -7.36
N ASN A 101 -2.35 5.80 -6.87
CA ASN A 101 -1.26 6.49 -7.56
C ASN A 101 0.11 5.81 -7.35
N CYS A 102 0.20 4.84 -6.45
CA CYS A 102 1.38 3.98 -6.31
C CYS A 102 1.27 2.77 -7.25
N LYS A 103 2.40 2.24 -7.74
CA LYS A 103 2.39 1.05 -8.60
C LYS A 103 2.20 -0.24 -7.81
N ARG A 104 2.94 -0.40 -6.71
CA ARG A 104 2.88 -1.61 -5.87
C ARG A 104 2.72 -1.22 -4.40
N VAL A 105 1.72 -1.82 -3.76
CA VAL A 105 1.37 -1.54 -2.36
C VAL A 105 1.31 -2.84 -1.58
N ARG A 106 2.03 -2.91 -0.46
CA ARG A 106 2.06 -4.04 0.47
C ARG A 106 1.65 -3.59 1.87
N LEU A 107 0.54 -4.11 2.36
CA LEU A 107 -0.02 -3.76 3.66
C LEU A 107 -0.09 -4.99 4.56
N GLY A 108 0.62 -4.95 5.66
CA GLY A 108 0.59 -5.98 6.69
C GLY A 108 -0.44 -5.70 7.79
N LYS A 109 -0.97 -6.76 8.41
CA LYS A 109 -1.85 -6.70 9.58
C LYS A 109 -3.08 -5.79 9.44
N VAL A 110 -3.65 -5.67 8.24
CA VAL A 110 -4.88 -4.88 8.01
C VAL A 110 -6.08 -5.51 8.73
N SER A 111 -7.02 -4.68 9.19
CA SER A 111 -8.21 -5.10 9.95
C SER A 111 -9.45 -5.28 9.05
N PHE A 112 -9.27 -5.75 7.82
CA PHE A 112 -10.36 -5.85 6.85
C PHE A 112 -11.12 -7.17 6.90
N LYS A 113 -12.41 -7.08 6.58
CA LYS A 113 -13.31 -8.20 6.35
C LYS A 113 -13.54 -8.38 4.85
N GLY A 114 -14.18 -9.49 4.46
CA GLY A 114 -14.49 -9.77 3.05
C GLY A 114 -15.29 -8.66 2.35
N SER A 115 -16.17 -7.95 3.07
CA SER A 115 -16.92 -6.80 2.53
C SER A 115 -16.02 -5.61 2.21
N SER A 116 -15.03 -5.31 3.06
CA SER A 116 -14.01 -4.28 2.80
C SER A 116 -13.20 -4.59 1.55
N ILE A 117 -12.79 -5.86 1.38
CA ILE A 117 -12.07 -6.32 0.18
C ILE A 117 -12.96 -6.19 -1.07
N ASN A 118 -14.26 -6.53 -0.97
CA ASN A 118 -15.21 -6.32 -2.07
C ASN A 118 -15.29 -4.84 -2.47
N LYS A 119 -15.39 -3.93 -1.48
CA LYS A 119 -15.43 -2.49 -1.72
C LYS A 119 -14.15 -2.01 -2.41
N ILE A 120 -12.98 -2.38 -1.90
CA ILE A 120 -11.68 -2.07 -2.53
C ILE A 120 -11.65 -2.53 -3.99
N LEU A 121 -12.09 -3.77 -4.27
CA LEU A 121 -12.11 -4.31 -5.62
C LEU A 121 -12.99 -3.48 -6.56
N ARG A 122 -14.20 -3.10 -6.13
CA ARG A 122 -15.12 -2.28 -6.94
C ARG A 122 -14.51 -0.91 -7.29
N GLU A 123 -13.93 -0.25 -6.30
CA GLU A 123 -13.30 1.06 -6.46
C GLU A 123 -12.11 1.00 -7.42
N LEU A 124 -11.27 -0.04 -7.30
CA LEU A 124 -10.14 -0.24 -8.22
C LEU A 124 -10.58 -0.65 -9.63
N MET A 125 -11.70 -1.38 -9.77
CA MET A 125 -12.28 -1.73 -11.07
C MET A 125 -12.89 -0.54 -11.80
N GLU A 126 -13.31 0.50 -11.06
CA GLU A 126 -13.79 1.77 -11.61
C GLU A 126 -12.61 2.66 -12.00
N ASN A 127 -11.65 2.85 -11.09
CA ASN A 127 -10.45 3.64 -11.34
C ASN A 127 -9.23 3.07 -10.60
N PRO A 128 -8.36 2.30 -11.29
CA PRO A 128 -7.16 1.75 -10.68
C PRO A 128 -6.00 2.74 -10.57
N GLY A 129 -6.08 3.92 -11.19
CA GLY A 129 -4.92 4.81 -11.33
C GLY A 129 -3.70 4.08 -11.93
N GLU A 130 -2.57 4.21 -11.25
CA GLU A 130 -1.28 3.57 -11.58
C GLU A 130 -1.09 2.22 -10.86
N LEU A 131 -2.03 1.79 -10.02
CA LEU A 131 -1.90 0.60 -9.20
C LEU A 131 -1.88 -0.67 -10.05
N GLN A 132 -0.78 -1.41 -9.93
CA GLN A 132 -0.53 -2.68 -10.60
C GLN A 132 -0.69 -3.86 -9.65
N GLU A 133 -0.22 -3.72 -8.40
CA GLU A 133 -0.34 -4.75 -7.37
C GLU A 133 -0.74 -4.15 -6.02
N LEU A 134 -1.76 -4.74 -5.40
CA LEU A 134 -2.12 -4.53 -4.01
C LEU A 134 -2.06 -5.87 -3.27
N ARG A 135 -1.17 -5.95 -2.28
CA ARG A 135 -1.00 -7.11 -1.41
C ARG A 135 -1.39 -6.73 0.01
N MET A 136 -2.31 -7.49 0.60
CA MET A 136 -2.84 -7.23 1.93
C MET A 136 -2.79 -8.49 2.78
N THR A 137 -2.07 -8.44 3.89
CA THR A 137 -2.09 -9.49 4.93
C THR A 137 -3.10 -9.08 6.00
N CYS A 138 -4.23 -9.76 6.05
CA CYS A 138 -5.30 -9.46 7.00
C CYS A 138 -5.07 -10.15 8.35
N LYS A 139 -5.58 -9.56 9.44
CA LYS A 139 -5.55 -10.22 10.77
C LYS A 139 -6.39 -11.51 10.77
N ASP A 140 -7.54 -11.46 10.13
CA ASP A 140 -8.50 -12.55 10.00
C ASP A 140 -8.30 -13.36 8.71
N VAL A 141 -8.80 -14.60 8.71
CA VAL A 141 -8.79 -15.44 7.51
C VAL A 141 -9.78 -14.90 6.49
N ILE A 142 -9.28 -14.49 5.33
CA ILE A 142 -10.13 -14.03 4.23
C ILE A 142 -10.49 -15.20 3.31
N ILE A 143 -11.78 -15.31 3.04
CA ILE A 143 -12.34 -16.21 2.03
C ILE A 143 -12.58 -15.37 0.77
N VAL A 144 -11.61 -15.36 -0.15
CA VAL A 144 -11.68 -14.55 -1.39
C VAL A 144 -12.96 -14.84 -2.17
N LYS A 145 -13.42 -16.10 -2.23
CA LYS A 145 -14.72 -16.48 -2.84
C LYS A 145 -15.90 -15.65 -2.34
N ARG A 146 -15.94 -15.32 -1.05
CA ARG A 146 -16.99 -14.47 -0.46
C ARG A 146 -16.78 -13.00 -0.81
N ALA A 147 -15.55 -12.53 -0.82
CA ALA A 147 -15.21 -11.16 -1.18
C ALA A 147 -15.49 -10.83 -2.66
N VAL A 148 -15.55 -11.82 -3.56
CA VAL A 148 -15.81 -11.60 -4.99
C VAL A 148 -17.20 -12.06 -5.45
N LYS A 149 -18.08 -12.48 -4.52
CA LYS A 149 -19.36 -13.15 -4.86
C LYS A 149 -20.23 -12.33 -5.82
N ASP A 150 -20.23 -11.02 -5.66
CA ASP A 150 -21.11 -10.09 -6.38
C ASP A 150 -20.35 -9.30 -7.46
N LEU A 151 -19.17 -9.79 -7.87
CA LEU A 151 -18.39 -9.25 -8.98
C LEU A 151 -18.61 -10.13 -10.22
N ASN A 152 -18.54 -9.53 -11.40
CA ASN A 152 -18.63 -10.26 -12.66
C ASN A 152 -17.32 -11.04 -12.90
N ILE A 153 -17.29 -12.32 -12.52
CA ILE A 153 -16.12 -13.18 -12.66
C ILE A 153 -16.06 -13.71 -14.09
N VAL A 154 -15.10 -13.23 -14.88
CA VAL A 154 -14.91 -13.65 -16.28
C VAL A 154 -14.14 -14.96 -16.41
N ARG A 155 -13.25 -15.25 -15.45
CA ARG A 155 -12.45 -16.48 -15.46
C ARG A 155 -12.11 -16.93 -14.04
N LEU A 156 -12.23 -18.22 -13.79
CA LEU A 156 -11.84 -18.87 -12.54
C LEU A 156 -10.79 -19.93 -12.81
N ILE A 157 -9.58 -19.72 -12.28
CA ILE A 157 -8.55 -20.76 -12.28
C ILE A 157 -8.65 -21.51 -10.95
N LYS A 158 -9.01 -22.79 -11.03
CA LYS A 158 -9.02 -23.66 -9.86
C LYS A 158 -7.59 -23.86 -9.37
N GLY A 159 -7.40 -23.60 -8.09
CA GLY A 159 -6.17 -23.94 -7.38
C GLY A 159 -6.01 -25.46 -7.21
N ASN A 160 -4.77 -25.91 -7.00
CA ASN A 160 -4.45 -27.28 -6.59
C ASN A 160 -4.09 -27.31 -5.08
N ALA A 161 -3.52 -28.40 -4.57
CA ALA A 161 -3.14 -28.50 -3.15
C ALA A 161 -2.15 -27.40 -2.69
N THR A 162 -1.38 -26.83 -3.62
CA THR A 162 -0.34 -25.83 -3.32
C THR A 162 -0.69 -24.41 -3.76
N ARG A 163 -1.62 -24.24 -4.71
CA ARG A 163 -2.03 -22.94 -5.26
C ARG A 163 -3.48 -22.66 -4.92
N TYR A 164 -3.77 -21.47 -4.40
CA TYR A 164 -5.16 -21.07 -4.17
C TYR A 164 -5.86 -20.68 -5.48
N ARG A 165 -7.20 -20.59 -5.42
CA ARG A 165 -8.02 -20.14 -6.55
C ARG A 165 -7.65 -18.71 -6.94
N LYS A 166 -7.59 -18.45 -8.24
CA LYS A 166 -7.41 -17.11 -8.82
C LYS A 166 -8.68 -16.72 -9.56
N TYR A 167 -9.23 -15.57 -9.19
CA TYR A 167 -10.46 -15.02 -9.73
C TYR A 167 -10.11 -13.85 -10.64
N TRP A 168 -10.62 -13.85 -11.87
CA TRP A 168 -10.42 -12.77 -12.82
C TRP A 168 -11.71 -12.00 -13.02
N PHE A 169 -11.58 -10.68 -13.17
CA PHE A 169 -12.68 -9.74 -13.37
C PHE A 169 -12.22 -8.65 -14.34
N THR A 170 -13.19 -8.03 -14.99
CA THR A 170 -12.96 -6.93 -15.95
C THR A 170 -13.56 -5.66 -15.37
N GLY A 171 -12.75 -4.62 -15.25
CA GLY A 171 -13.18 -3.28 -14.84
C GLY A 171 -14.08 -2.61 -15.89
N GLN A 172 -14.71 -1.50 -15.53
CA GLN A 172 -15.62 -0.79 -16.43
C GLN A 172 -14.92 -0.23 -17.68
N ASN A 173 -13.62 0.02 -17.56
CA ASN A 173 -12.73 0.47 -18.64
C ASN A 173 -12.11 -0.67 -19.45
N GLY A 174 -12.59 -1.91 -19.28
CA GLY A 174 -12.04 -3.09 -19.97
C GLY A 174 -10.73 -3.62 -19.38
N ILE A 175 -10.18 -2.99 -18.33
CA ILE A 175 -8.94 -3.44 -17.69
C ILE A 175 -9.19 -4.76 -16.96
N GLY A 176 -8.34 -5.75 -17.24
CA GLY A 176 -8.33 -7.02 -16.55
C GLY A 176 -7.72 -6.90 -15.16
N PHE A 177 -8.31 -7.58 -14.19
CA PHE A 177 -7.76 -7.73 -12.86
C PHE A 177 -7.89 -9.16 -12.38
N SER A 178 -7.08 -9.50 -11.39
CA SER A 178 -7.21 -10.75 -10.68
C SER A 178 -7.09 -10.57 -9.17
N ALA A 179 -7.83 -11.38 -8.44
CA ALA A 179 -7.71 -11.53 -7.00
C ALA A 179 -7.34 -12.97 -6.68
N THR A 180 -6.28 -13.16 -5.92
CA THR A 180 -5.84 -14.47 -5.46
C THR A 180 -5.50 -14.43 -3.98
N LYS A 181 -5.55 -15.60 -3.38
CA LYS A 181 -5.09 -15.81 -2.02
C LYS A 181 -3.66 -16.34 -2.12
N GLU A 182 -2.70 -15.72 -1.46
CA GLU A 182 -1.32 -16.21 -1.50
C GLU A 182 -1.03 -17.18 -0.35
N ASN A 183 -1.59 -16.91 0.83
CA ASN A 183 -1.56 -17.78 2.01
C ASN A 183 -2.86 -17.60 2.80
N MET A 184 -3.00 -18.22 3.98
CA MET A 184 -4.25 -18.18 4.76
C MET A 184 -4.79 -16.77 5.04
N LYS A 185 -3.92 -15.75 5.09
CA LYS A 185 -4.25 -14.38 5.49
C LYS A 185 -3.95 -13.33 4.43
N THR A 186 -3.25 -13.68 3.35
CA THR A 186 -2.79 -12.72 2.35
C THR A 186 -3.65 -12.77 1.09
N VAL A 187 -4.20 -11.63 0.71
CA VAL A 187 -4.91 -11.40 -0.54
C VAL A 187 -4.03 -10.55 -1.45
N VAL A 188 -3.91 -10.96 -2.70
CA VAL A 188 -3.18 -10.25 -3.74
C VAL A 188 -4.16 -9.88 -4.84
N ILE A 189 -4.23 -8.60 -5.15
CA ILE A 189 -4.99 -8.03 -6.26
C ILE A 189 -3.97 -7.52 -7.28
N THR A 190 -4.07 -7.98 -8.53
CA THR A 190 -3.19 -7.55 -9.60
C THR A 190 -4.00 -7.06 -10.80
N ARG A 191 -3.51 -6.00 -11.43
CA ARG A 191 -3.99 -5.49 -12.71
C ARG A 191 -3.23 -6.16 -13.86
N GLU A 192 -3.90 -6.47 -14.95
CA GLU A 192 -3.24 -6.85 -16.20
C GLU A 192 -2.71 -5.60 -16.89
N THR A 193 -1.42 -5.62 -17.23
CA THR A 193 -0.72 -4.60 -18.02
C THR A 193 -0.35 -5.18 -19.37
#